data_AF-A0A6J8E2W3-F1
#
_entry.id   AF-A0A6J8E2W3-F1
#
_cell.length_a   1.000
_cell.length_b   1.000
_cell.length_c   1.000
_cell.angle_alpha   90.00
_cell.angle_beta   90.00
_cell.angle_gamma   90.00
#
_symmetry.space_group_name_H-M   'P 1'
#
loop_
_entity.id
_entity.type
_entity.pdbx_description
1 polymer ?
#
loop_
_entity_poly.entity_id
_entity_poly.type
_entity_poly.pdbx_seq_one_letter_code
_entity_poly.pdbx_strand_id
1 'polypeptide(L)'
;MWLGTCDLTSFDPKTRYVTLHPKPEEAVETATKHFRDISELLRPYTNCKVTFIETPPYSIQQWNSKQKHPDTNLFINQDSALSRYIYQLNQNIRTINQGLEVVSPSLSVDLRHCQSKNSKNRHKRLADQYNFSWYKPPINVDIKPILVPIIQV
;
A
#
# COMPACT_ATOMS: atom_id res chain seq x y z
N MET A 1 -3.28 11.80 3.70
CA MET A 1 -2.19 11.23 4.53
C MET A 1 -1.73 9.91 3.94
N TRP A 2 -0.43 9.62 3.99
CA TRP A 2 0.15 8.34 3.56
C TRP A 2 0.90 7.74 4.75
N LEU A 3 0.46 6.56 5.21
CA LEU A 3 1.04 5.78 6.31
C LEU A 3 1.06 4.29 5.91
N GLY A 4 1.60 3.39 6.74
CA GLY A 4 1.50 1.93 6.52
C GLY A 4 2.71 1.28 5.83
N THR A 5 3.52 2.05 5.10
CA THR A 5 4.65 1.50 4.33
C THR A 5 5.74 0.93 5.24
N CYS A 6 6.04 1.60 6.36
CA CYS A 6 7.03 1.11 7.32
C CYS A 6 6.45 0.12 8.35
N ASP A 7 5.13 -0.03 8.43
CA ASP A 7 4.48 -0.91 9.40
C ASP A 7 4.55 -2.38 8.97
N LEU A 8 4.55 -2.65 7.66
CA LEU A 8 4.55 -4.03 7.12
C LEU A 8 5.95 -4.64 6.98
N THR A 9 7.01 -3.88 7.26
CA THR A 9 8.38 -4.35 7.15
C THR A 9 9.21 -3.98 8.37
N SER A 10 10.24 -4.78 8.62
CA SER A 10 11.25 -4.50 9.64
C SER A 10 12.55 -4.08 8.96
N PHE A 11 13.21 -3.09 9.53
CA PHE A 11 14.51 -2.59 9.06
C PHE A 11 15.59 -2.93 10.09
N ASP A 12 16.65 -3.60 9.65
CA ASP A 12 17.84 -3.80 10.47
C ASP A 12 18.83 -2.65 10.25
N PRO A 13 19.11 -1.80 11.25
CA PRO A 13 20.01 -0.66 11.09
C PRO A 13 21.47 -1.05 10.88
N LYS A 14 21.90 -2.25 11.30
CA LYS A 14 23.29 -2.70 11.14
C LYS A 14 23.58 -3.11 9.71
N THR A 15 22.67 -3.88 9.13
CA THR A 15 22.82 -4.41 7.76
C THR A 15 22.14 -3.56 6.70
N ARG A 16 21.25 -2.65 7.12
CA ARG A 16 20.36 -1.84 6.28
C ARG A 16 19.39 -2.67 5.43
N TYR A 17 19.21 -3.93 5.79
CA TYR A 17 18.27 -4.81 5.12
C TYR A 17 16.87 -4.61 5.65
N VAL A 18 15.92 -4.92 4.77
CA VAL A 18 14.50 -4.94 5.10
C VAL A 18 14.03 -6.39 5.08
N THR A 19 13.14 -6.74 5.97
CA THR A 19 12.40 -8.01 5.96
C THR A 19 10.92 -7.72 6.12
N LEU A 20 10.08 -8.71 5.82
CA LEU A 20 8.69 -8.66 6.22
C LEU A 20 8.61 -8.53 7.75
N HIS A 21 7.64 -7.76 8.25
CA HIS A 21 7.38 -7.68 9.67
C HIS A 21 7.12 -9.10 10.22
N PRO A 22 7.65 -9.49 11.40
CA PRO A 22 7.47 -10.85 11.96
C PRO A 22 6.01 -11.23 12.19
N LYS A 23 5.15 -10.22 12.34
CA LYS A 23 3.71 -10.35 12.56
C LYS A 23 2.95 -9.41 11.62
N PRO A 24 2.88 -9.72 10.32
CA PRO A 24 2.36 -8.80 9.33
C PRO A 24 0.84 -8.59 9.45
N GLU A 25 0.09 -9.59 9.92
CA GLU A 25 -1.34 -9.46 10.23
C GLU A 25 -1.59 -8.43 11.33
N GLU A 26 -0.90 -8.56 12.47
CA GLU A 26 -1.00 -7.61 13.60
C GLU A 26 -0.60 -6.19 13.16
N ALA A 27 0.38 -6.07 12.26
CA ALA A 27 0.78 -4.79 11.68
C ALA A 27 -0.32 -4.16 10.81
N VAL A 28 -1.00 -4.95 9.96
CA VAL A 28 -2.15 -4.48 9.17
C VAL A 28 -3.28 -4.01 10.09
N GLU A 29 -3.61 -4.77 11.13
CA GLU A 29 -4.64 -4.41 12.10
C GLU A 29 -4.30 -3.12 12.84
N THR A 30 -3.05 -3.01 13.30
CA THR A 30 -2.54 -1.82 14.00
C THR A 30 -2.59 -0.58 13.10
N ALA A 31 -2.08 -0.68 11.87
CA ALA A 31 -2.14 0.41 10.90
C ALA A 31 -3.59 0.81 10.59
N THR A 32 -4.48 -0.17 10.43
CA THR A 32 -5.92 0.06 10.23
C THR A 32 -6.55 0.79 11.41
N LYS A 33 -6.20 0.40 12.64
CA LYS A 33 -6.65 1.08 13.86
C LYS A 33 -6.18 2.53 13.86
N HIS A 34 -4.90 2.80 13.56
CA HIS A 34 -4.39 4.17 13.50
C HIS A 34 -5.16 5.04 12.49
N PHE A 35 -5.50 4.51 11.31
CA PHE A 35 -6.34 5.25 10.36
C PHE A 35 -7.72 5.59 10.91
N ARG A 36 -8.36 4.66 11.65
CA ARG A 36 -9.64 4.92 12.32
C ARG A 36 -9.50 5.96 13.43
N ASP A 37 -8.51 5.81 14.30
CA ASP A 37 -8.25 6.72 15.41
C ASP A 37 -8.04 8.16 14.88
N ILE A 38 -7.27 8.32 13.80
CA ILE A 38 -7.07 9.64 13.18
C ILE A 38 -8.39 10.17 12.59
N SER A 39 -9.19 9.32 11.94
CA SER A 39 -10.50 9.73 11.40
C SER A 39 -11.43 10.22 12.49
N GLU A 40 -11.46 9.55 13.64
CA GLU A 40 -12.25 9.94 14.81
C GLU A 40 -11.74 11.22 15.44
N LEU A 41 -10.42 11.35 15.60
CA LEU A 41 -9.78 12.54 16.13
C LEU A 41 -10.08 13.79 15.28
N LEU A 42 -10.13 13.63 13.96
CA LEU A 42 -10.38 14.72 13.02
C LEU A 42 -11.88 15.03 12.83
N ARG A 43 -12.78 14.14 13.27
CA ARG A 43 -14.24 14.28 13.10
C ARG A 43 -14.82 15.62 13.59
N PRO A 44 -14.39 16.21 14.73
CA PRO A 44 -14.93 17.49 15.18
C PRO A 44 -14.55 18.67 14.29
N TYR A 45 -13.52 18.54 13.45
CA TYR A 45 -13.00 19.62 12.62
C TYR A 45 -13.67 19.61 11.24
N THR A 46 -14.90 20.12 11.16
CA THR A 46 -15.76 20.08 9.96
C THR A 46 -15.18 20.75 8.71
N ASN A 47 -14.22 21.67 8.87
CA ASN A 47 -13.52 22.31 7.75
C ASN A 47 -12.31 21.50 7.24
N CYS A 48 -11.96 20.40 7.91
CA CYS A 48 -10.86 19.53 7.51
C CYS A 48 -11.41 18.37 6.68
N LYS A 49 -10.91 18.22 5.45
CA LYS A 49 -11.15 17.01 4.64
C LYS A 49 -9.91 16.13 4.70
N VAL A 50 -10.09 14.91 5.17
CA VAL A 50 -9.02 13.92 5.24
C VAL A 50 -9.25 12.84 4.18
N THR A 51 -8.17 12.45 3.52
CA THR A 51 -8.17 11.29 2.61
C THR A 51 -6.90 10.50 2.87
N PHE A 52 -7.06 9.20 3.08
CA PHE A 52 -5.95 8.28 3.24
C PHE A 52 -5.51 7.77 1.88
N ILE A 53 -4.20 7.76 1.65
CA ILE A 53 -3.60 7.32 0.40
C ILE A 53 -3.19 5.86 0.59
N GLU A 54 -3.49 5.03 -0.41
CA GLU A 54 -3.10 3.63 -0.44
C GLU A 54 -1.58 3.45 -0.28
N THR A 55 -1.17 2.37 0.37
CA THR A 55 0.22 1.93 0.38
C THR A 55 0.57 1.36 -1.00
N PRO A 56 1.60 1.90 -1.68
CA PRO A 56 2.00 1.37 -2.97
C PRO A 56 2.66 -0.01 -2.81
N PRO A 57 2.58 -0.89 -3.82
CA PRO A 57 3.32 -2.14 -3.84
C PRO A 57 4.83 -1.90 -3.89
N TYR A 58 5.62 -2.48 -2.99
CA TYR A 58 7.08 -2.38 -3.00
C TYR A 58 7.73 -3.76 -2.76
N SER A 59 9.06 -3.81 -2.91
CA SER A 59 9.81 -5.07 -2.88
C SER A 59 10.98 -5.04 -1.92
N ILE A 60 10.95 -5.97 -0.99
CA ILE A 60 12.03 -6.31 -0.08
C ILE A 60 13.22 -6.85 -0.88
N GLN A 61 12.97 -7.74 -1.85
CA GLN A 61 14.02 -8.29 -2.72
C GLN A 61 14.79 -7.20 -3.45
N GLN A 62 14.08 -6.26 -4.10
CA GLN A 62 14.72 -5.18 -4.86
C GLN A 62 15.45 -4.20 -3.94
N TRP A 63 14.88 -3.89 -2.76
CA TRP A 63 15.56 -3.09 -1.77
C TRP A 63 16.89 -3.74 -1.35
N ASN A 64 16.84 -5.00 -0.91
CA ASN A 64 18.01 -5.74 -0.43
C ASN A 64 19.03 -5.98 -1.53
N SER A 65 18.59 -6.15 -2.78
CA SER A 65 19.48 -6.20 -3.95
C SER A 65 20.27 -4.89 -4.12
N LYS A 66 19.62 -3.73 -3.98
CA LYS A 66 20.30 -2.42 -4.01
C LYS A 66 21.25 -2.22 -2.83
N GLN A 67 20.95 -2.82 -1.68
CA GLN A 67 21.86 -2.86 -0.52
C GLN A 67 22.96 -3.93 -0.66
N LYS A 68 23.09 -4.60 -1.80
CA LYS A 68 24.10 -5.62 -2.11
C LYS A 68 24.02 -6.85 -1.19
N HIS A 69 22.82 -7.26 -0.81
CA HIS A 69 22.61 -8.51 -0.07
C HIS A 69 23.16 -9.70 -0.89
N PRO A 70 23.93 -10.62 -0.28
CA PRO A 70 24.62 -11.70 -1.01
C PRO A 70 23.67 -12.71 -1.66
N ASP A 71 22.52 -12.96 -1.04
CA ASP A 71 21.47 -13.82 -1.60
C ASP A 71 20.11 -13.14 -1.52
N THR A 72 19.63 -12.60 -2.65
CA THR A 72 18.35 -11.89 -2.70
C THR A 72 17.15 -12.83 -2.93
N ASN A 73 17.39 -14.09 -3.30
CA ASN A 73 16.31 -15.04 -3.58
C ASN A 73 15.54 -15.42 -2.31
N LEU A 74 16.17 -15.29 -1.14
CA LEU A 74 15.55 -15.48 0.18
C LEU A 74 14.32 -14.57 0.42
N PHE A 75 14.21 -13.45 -0.30
CA PHE A 75 13.14 -12.47 -0.11
C PHE A 75 11.95 -12.65 -1.07
N ILE A 76 12.00 -13.60 -2.02
CA ILE A 76 10.92 -13.80 -3.01
C ILE A 76 9.58 -14.15 -2.34
N ASN A 77 9.62 -15.05 -1.36
CA ASN A 77 8.43 -15.45 -0.60
C ASN A 77 7.91 -14.30 0.27
N GLN A 78 8.82 -13.48 0.82
CA GLN A 78 8.46 -12.30 1.59
C GLN A 78 7.78 -11.24 0.73
N ASP A 79 8.23 -11.02 -0.50
CA ASP A 79 7.57 -10.11 -1.45
C ASP A 79 6.14 -10.57 -1.80
N SER A 80 5.96 -11.87 -1.98
CA SER A 80 4.64 -12.46 -2.25
C SER A 80 3.69 -12.26 -1.07
N ALA A 81 4.18 -12.48 0.15
CA ALA A 81 3.43 -12.25 1.38
C ALA A 81 3.13 -10.75 1.58
N LEU A 82 4.14 -9.89 1.46
CA LEU A 82 4.01 -8.43 1.54
C LEU A 82 2.93 -7.90 0.60
N SER A 83 2.89 -8.40 -0.64
CA SER A 83 1.88 -7.99 -1.64
C SER A 83 0.44 -8.28 -1.16
N ARG A 84 0.22 -9.41 -0.45
CA ARG A 84 -1.08 -9.74 0.13
C ARG A 84 -1.46 -8.79 1.26
N TYR A 85 -0.53 -8.48 2.17
CA TYR A 85 -0.80 -7.56 3.28
C TYR A 85 -0.99 -6.11 2.82
N ILE A 86 -0.23 -5.65 1.82
CA ILE A 86 -0.46 -4.35 1.17
C ILE A 86 -1.87 -4.32 0.57
N TYR A 87 -2.28 -5.39 -0.12
CA TYR A 87 -3.63 -5.47 -0.68
C TYR A 87 -4.70 -5.38 0.42
N GLN A 88 -4.55 -6.15 1.50
CA GLN A 88 -5.48 -6.14 2.63
C GLN A 88 -5.55 -4.75 3.30
N LEU A 89 -4.41 -4.11 3.55
CA LEU A 89 -4.34 -2.77 4.13
C LEU A 89 -5.03 -1.74 3.21
N ASN A 90 -4.81 -1.83 1.90
CA ASN A 90 -5.45 -0.93 0.92
C ASN A 90 -6.96 -1.13 0.85
N GLN A 91 -7.48 -2.35 1.04
CA GLN A 91 -8.93 -2.56 1.17
C GLN A 91 -9.47 -1.85 2.42
N ASN A 92 -8.79 -1.98 3.56
CA ASN A 92 -9.19 -1.30 4.78
C ASN A 92 -9.18 0.24 4.62
N ILE A 93 -8.14 0.78 3.97
CA ILE A 93 -8.05 2.21 3.64
C ILE A 93 -9.24 2.67 2.79
N ARG A 94 -9.63 1.89 1.76
CA ARG A 94 -10.79 2.22 0.92
C ARG A 94 -12.08 2.23 1.72
N THR A 95 -12.30 1.23 2.59
CA THR A 95 -13.48 1.19 3.46
C THR A 95 -13.54 2.41 4.39
N ILE A 96 -12.40 2.83 4.95
CA ILE A 96 -12.35 4.03 5.81
C ILE A 96 -12.64 5.29 5.00
N ASN A 97 -12.00 5.45 3.83
CA ASN A 97 -12.26 6.59 2.95
C ASN A 97 -13.73 6.66 2.48
N GLN A 98 -14.36 5.52 2.20
CA GLN A 98 -15.80 5.45 1.90
C GLN A 98 -16.65 5.93 3.07
N GLY A 99 -16.32 5.53 4.31
CA GLY A 99 -16.99 6.03 5.51
C GLY A 99 -16.79 7.52 5.77
N LEU A 100 -15.79 8.13 5.14
CA LEU A 100 -15.51 9.57 5.14
C LEU A 100 -16.07 10.28 3.90
N GLU A 101 -16.84 9.59 3.06
CA GLU A 101 -17.42 10.11 1.81
C GLU A 101 -16.38 10.67 0.83
N VAL A 102 -15.15 10.13 0.87
CA VAL A 102 -14.06 10.49 -0.05
C VAL A 102 -13.62 9.31 -0.88
N VAL A 103 -13.26 9.58 -2.14
CA VAL A 103 -12.71 8.56 -3.04
C VAL A 103 -11.23 8.36 -2.72
N SER A 104 -10.86 7.13 -2.39
CA SER A 104 -9.46 6.76 -2.24
C SER A 104 -8.73 6.92 -3.57
N PRO A 105 -7.57 7.62 -3.62
CA PRO A 105 -6.72 7.58 -4.79
C PRO A 105 -6.28 6.13 -5.05
N SER A 106 -6.56 5.62 -6.25
CA SER A 106 -6.19 4.26 -6.66
C SER A 106 -4.71 4.16 -6.99
N LEU A 107 -3.83 4.55 -6.06
CA LEU A 107 -2.38 4.65 -6.28
C LEU A 107 -1.79 3.31 -6.76
N SER A 108 -2.30 2.19 -6.25
CA SER A 108 -1.92 0.84 -6.69
C SER A 108 -2.25 0.55 -8.17
N VAL A 109 -3.28 1.21 -8.70
CA VAL A 109 -3.69 1.14 -10.12
C VAL A 109 -2.90 2.14 -10.95
N ASP A 110 -2.70 3.36 -10.46
CA ASP A 110 -1.94 4.38 -11.16
C ASP A 110 -0.48 3.94 -11.40
N LEU A 111 0.13 3.27 -10.42
CA LEU A 111 1.48 2.70 -10.57
C LEU A 111 1.56 1.55 -11.57
N ARG A 112 0.47 0.79 -11.79
CA ARG A 112 0.40 -0.18 -12.90
C ARG A 112 0.48 0.50 -14.25
N HIS A 113 -0.19 1.64 -14.39
CA HIS A 113 -0.31 2.33 -15.67
C HIS A 113 0.92 3.15 -16.06
N CYS A 114 1.69 3.67 -15.10
CA CYS A 114 2.87 4.48 -15.39
C CYS A 114 4.09 3.68 -15.89
N GLN A 115 4.15 2.37 -15.68
CA GLN A 115 5.23 1.51 -16.20
C GLN A 115 4.97 0.98 -17.62
N SER A 116 3.75 1.15 -18.14
CA SER A 116 3.42 0.93 -19.54
C SER A 116 3.99 2.10 -20.37
N LYS A 117 4.96 1.82 -21.25
CA LYS A 117 5.64 2.80 -22.12
C LYS A 117 4.72 3.57 -23.10
N ASN A 118 3.40 3.41 -23.01
CA ASN A 118 2.41 3.96 -23.95
C ASN A 118 1.60 5.15 -23.40
N SER A 119 1.93 5.72 -22.24
CA SER A 119 1.21 6.87 -21.68
C SER A 119 1.56 8.18 -22.37
N LYS A 120 1.10 8.36 -23.62
CA LYS A 120 1.30 9.60 -24.40
C LYS A 120 0.27 10.70 -24.13
N ASN A 121 -0.69 10.56 -23.21
CA ASN A 121 -1.65 11.65 -22.97
C ASN A 121 -2.29 11.68 -21.57
N ARG A 122 -2.36 12.92 -21.05
CA ARG A 122 -3.35 13.50 -20.14
C ARG A 122 -3.55 12.81 -18.79
N HIS A 123 -2.76 13.24 -17.81
CA HIS A 123 -3.15 13.73 -16.47
C HIS A 123 -1.85 13.78 -15.66
N LYS A 124 -1.58 14.86 -14.90
CA LYS A 124 -0.50 14.86 -13.88
C LYS A 124 -0.89 13.82 -12.83
N ARG A 125 -0.38 12.60 -12.93
CA ARG A 125 -0.71 11.52 -12.00
C ARG A 125 0.13 11.71 -10.74
N LEU A 126 -0.36 11.27 -9.58
CA LEU A 126 0.43 11.24 -8.35
C LEU A 126 1.77 10.51 -8.57
N ALA A 127 1.75 9.51 -9.46
CA ALA A 127 2.91 8.78 -9.96
C ALA A 127 4.03 9.67 -10.55
N ASP A 128 3.70 10.81 -11.15
CA ASP A 128 4.69 11.69 -11.77
C ASP A 128 5.41 12.58 -10.72
N GLN A 129 4.87 12.65 -9.50
CA GLN A 129 5.35 13.54 -8.44
C GLN A 129 6.30 12.87 -7.44
N TYR A 130 6.41 11.53 -7.45
CA TYR A 130 7.31 10.80 -6.54
C TYR A 130 8.21 9.82 -7.32
N ASN A 131 9.38 9.49 -6.77
CA ASN A 131 10.34 8.61 -7.44
C ASN A 131 9.93 7.14 -7.29
N PHE A 132 9.02 6.67 -8.15
CA PHE A 132 8.44 5.33 -8.03
C PHE A 132 9.28 4.18 -8.60
N SER A 133 10.55 4.41 -8.93
CA SER A 133 11.45 3.38 -9.47
C SER A 133 11.71 2.19 -8.52
N TRP A 134 11.17 2.23 -7.29
CA TRP A 134 11.38 1.26 -6.21
C TRP A 134 10.12 0.41 -5.93
N TYR A 135 9.02 0.68 -6.64
CA TYR A 135 7.73 0.05 -6.42
C TYR A 135 7.46 -1.00 -7.52
N LYS A 136 7.15 -2.24 -7.12
CA LYS A 136 6.87 -3.34 -8.04
C LYS A 136 5.49 -3.15 -8.69
N PRO A 137 5.25 -3.67 -9.91
CA PRO A 137 3.88 -3.86 -10.35
C PRO A 137 3.17 -4.80 -9.35
N PRO A 138 1.88 -4.60 -9.06
CA PRO A 138 1.12 -5.57 -8.28
C PRO A 138 1.23 -6.93 -8.98
N ILE A 139 1.57 -7.96 -8.20
CA ILE A 139 1.46 -9.35 -8.63
C ILE A 139 0.00 -9.56 -9.03
N ASN A 140 -0.26 -10.08 -10.23
CA ASN A 140 -1.58 -10.58 -10.61
C ASN A 140 -1.90 -11.77 -9.70
N VAL A 141 -2.38 -11.48 -8.50
CA VAL A 141 -3.18 -12.44 -7.74
C VAL A 141 -4.50 -12.49 -8.48
N ASP A 142 -4.86 -13.66 -9.00
CA ASP A 142 -6.22 -13.97 -9.46
C ASP A 142 -7.17 -13.83 -8.25
N ILE A 143 -7.54 -12.60 -7.93
CA ILE A 143 -8.53 -12.31 -6.90
C ILE A 143 -9.87 -12.41 -7.62
N LYS A 144 -10.51 -13.58 -7.51
CA LYS A 144 -11.93 -13.70 -7.84
C LYS A 144 -12.68 -12.66 -6.99
N PRO A 145 -13.44 -11.73 -7.60
CA PRO A 145 -14.24 -10.79 -6.83
C PRO A 145 -15.25 -11.59 -6.01
N ILE A 146 -15.16 -11.46 -4.68
CA ILE A 146 -16.24 -11.90 -3.81
C ILE A 146 -17.37 -10.90 -4.03
N LEU A 147 -18.37 -11.32 -4.81
CA LEU A 147 -19.65 -10.62 -4.93
C LEU A 147 -20.30 -10.63 -3.55
N VAL A 148 -20.22 -9.50 -2.84
CA VAL A 148 -21.03 -9.28 -1.66
C VAL A 148 -22.43 -8.89 -2.16
N PRO A 149 -23.49 -9.65 -1.84
CA PRO A 149 -24.84 -9.28 -2.24
C PRO A 149 -25.24 -7.97 -1.56
N ILE A 150 -25.66 -7.01 -2.37
CA ILE A 150 -26.25 -5.75 -1.91
C ILE A 150 -27.60 -6.11 -1.28
N ILE A 151 -27.70 -6.00 0.05
CA ILE A 151 -28.99 -6.01 0.73
C ILE A 151 -29.58 -4.61 0.52
N GLN A 152 -30.62 -4.53 -0.32
CA GLN A 152 -31.46 -3.36 -0.42
C GLN A 152 -32.34 -3.28 0.82
N VAL A 153 -32.31 -2.15 1.53
CA VAL A 153 -33.28 -1.77 2.56
C VAL A 153 -34.15 -0.65 2.01
#